data_AF-A0A951VR31-F1
#
_entry.id   AF-A0A951VR31-F1
#
_cell.length_a   1.000
_cell.length_b   1.000
_cell.length_c   1.000
_cell.angle_alpha   90.00
_cell.angle_beta   90.00
_cell.angle_gamma   90.00
#
_symmetry.space_group_name_H-M   'P 1'
#
loop_
_entity.id
_entity.type
_entity.pdbx_description
1 polymer ?
#
loop_
_entity_poly.entity_id
_entity_poly.type
_entity_poly.pdbx_seq_one_letter_code
_entity_poly.pdbx_strand_id
1 'polypeptide(L)'
;MSAKIFTILKTNYTTKGVLNGMLIYTFGDTIASLMLQQFCISRVIGISLVGGFVYSLEIPAYFRWIDSKTKAKASTRFSGPLLRTALALAYFNPLWIARHLAFIAIFSGQFNAIRLSLLGIAGKSFLANIPLSVLANFLIQNTLPYKYRFTGSAVFSSLMAVYYALSAVWFR
;
A
#
# COMPACT_ATOMS: atom_id res chain seq x y z
N MET A 1 -28.22 10.40 -0.37
CA MET A 1 -26.94 9.76 0.05
C MET A 1 -25.99 9.40 -1.10
N SER A 2 -26.40 9.52 -2.38
CA SER A 2 -25.61 9.09 -3.56
C SER A 2 -24.52 10.08 -4.04
N ALA A 3 -24.73 11.40 -3.89
CA ALA A 3 -23.81 12.40 -4.45
C ALA A 3 -22.42 12.48 -3.78
N LYS A 4 -22.28 12.10 -2.51
CA LYS A 4 -20.98 12.14 -1.79
C LYS A 4 -20.03 11.01 -2.18
N ILE A 5 -20.54 9.88 -2.68
CA ILE A 5 -19.72 8.74 -3.12
C ILE A 5 -18.99 9.11 -4.43
N PHE A 6 -19.68 9.78 -5.36
CA PHE A 6 -19.07 10.22 -6.62
C PHE A 6 -17.96 11.27 -6.44
N THR A 7 -18.03 12.13 -5.42
CA THR A 7 -16.98 13.12 -5.15
C THR A 7 -15.66 12.47 -4.67
N ILE A 8 -15.74 11.32 -4.01
CA ILE A 8 -14.56 10.55 -3.57
C ILE A 8 -13.80 9.97 -4.79
N LEU A 9 -14.53 9.67 -5.87
CA LEU A 9 -14.01 9.10 -7.11
C LEU A 9 -13.63 10.16 -8.16
N LYS A 10 -13.43 11.43 -7.81
CA LYS A 10 -12.77 12.38 -8.72
C LYS A 10 -11.30 11.94 -8.84
N THR A 11 -11.04 11.01 -9.76
CA THR A 11 -9.78 10.31 -9.96
C THR A 11 -8.84 11.18 -10.78
N ASN A 12 -7.81 11.72 -10.13
CA ASN A 12 -6.66 12.23 -10.88
C ASN A 12 -5.83 11.03 -11.34
N TYR A 13 -6.36 10.28 -12.30
CA TYR A 13 -5.60 9.24 -13.00
C TYR A 13 -4.52 9.95 -13.79
N THR A 14 -3.26 9.65 -13.48
CA THR A 14 -2.13 10.23 -14.21
C THR A 14 -1.32 9.10 -14.79
N THR A 15 -0.92 9.21 -16.06
CA THR A 15 -0.07 8.21 -16.72
C THR A 15 1.19 7.95 -15.91
N LYS A 16 1.77 9.00 -15.32
CA LYS A 16 2.91 8.88 -14.41
C LYS A 16 2.60 8.07 -13.15
N GLY A 17 1.43 8.25 -12.54
CA GLY A 17 0.99 7.47 -11.38
C GLY A 17 0.81 6.00 -11.72
N VAL A 18 0.21 5.70 -12.87
CA VAL A 18 0.05 4.32 -13.37
C VAL A 18 1.42 3.67 -13.57
N LEU A 19 2.31 4.31 -14.33
CA LEU A 19 3.65 3.78 -14.60
C LEU A 19 4.46 3.58 -13.32
N ASN A 20 4.43 4.54 -12.40
CA ASN A 20 5.09 4.40 -11.10
C ASN A 20 4.52 3.23 -10.31
N GLY A 21 3.20 3.06 -10.30
CA GLY A 21 2.53 1.94 -9.64
C GLY A 21 2.95 0.60 -10.24
N MET A 22 2.93 0.48 -11.57
CA MET A 22 3.36 -0.72 -12.28
C MET A 22 4.80 -1.09 -11.94
N LEU A 23 5.73 -0.12 -12.06
CA LEU A 23 7.15 -0.38 -11.90
C LEU A 23 7.55 -0.67 -10.46
N ILE A 24 7.13 0.17 -9.51
CA ILE A 24 7.65 0.13 -8.13
C ILE A 24 7.13 -1.11 -7.37
N TYR A 25 5.84 -1.44 -7.51
CA TYR A 25 5.28 -2.62 -6.87
C TYR A 25 5.86 -3.90 -7.47
N THR A 26 5.95 -3.97 -8.80
CA THR A 26 6.54 -5.13 -9.49
C THR A 26 8.00 -5.31 -9.12
N PHE A 27 8.79 -4.24 -9.03
CA PHE A 27 10.20 -4.33 -8.68
C PHE A 27 10.42 -4.94 -7.29
N GLY A 28 9.73 -4.43 -6.27
CA GLY A 28 9.86 -4.96 -4.91
C GLY A 28 9.35 -6.39 -4.80
N ASP A 29 8.20 -6.68 -5.40
CA ASP A 29 7.62 -8.02 -5.40
C ASP A 29 8.48 -9.04 -6.17
N THR A 30 9.11 -8.62 -7.28
CA THR A 30 10.02 -9.47 -8.06
C THR A 30 11.24 -9.84 -7.22
N ILE A 31 11.89 -8.86 -6.58
CA ILE A 31 13.03 -9.12 -5.69
C ILE A 31 12.59 -10.09 -4.58
N ALA A 32 11.49 -9.78 -3.88
CA ALA A 32 10.97 -10.64 -2.82
C ALA A 32 10.68 -12.07 -3.30
N SER A 33 10.10 -12.23 -4.50
CA SER A 33 9.77 -13.53 -5.08
C SER A 33 11.02 -14.35 -5.47
N LEU A 34 12.07 -13.70 -5.97
CA LEU A 34 13.35 -14.34 -6.28
C LEU A 34 14.02 -14.84 -5.01
N MET A 35 14.03 -14.03 -3.95
CA MET A 35 14.58 -14.40 -2.66
C MET A 35 13.87 -15.59 -2.02
N LEU A 36 12.55 -15.67 -2.20
CA LEU A 36 11.72 -16.75 -1.68
C LEU A 36 11.70 -17.99 -2.57
N GLN A 37 12.39 -18.00 -3.72
CA GLN A 37 12.32 -19.05 -4.74
C GLN A 37 10.89 -19.31 -5.24
N GLN A 38 10.09 -18.24 -5.36
CA GLN A 38 8.68 -18.22 -5.75
C GLN A 38 8.43 -17.33 -6.98
N PHE A 39 9.47 -17.09 -7.77
CA PHE A 39 9.36 -16.26 -8.96
C PHE A 39 8.47 -16.94 -10.02
N CYS A 40 7.51 -16.19 -10.55
CA CYS A 40 6.79 -16.59 -11.75
C CYS A 40 6.32 -15.37 -12.55
N ILE A 41 6.29 -15.50 -13.88
CA ILE A 41 5.98 -14.40 -14.80
C ILE A 41 4.53 -13.92 -14.62
N SER A 42 3.61 -14.83 -14.35
CA SER A 42 2.20 -14.50 -14.09
C SER A 42 2.06 -13.54 -12.90
N ARG A 43 2.80 -13.77 -11.81
CA ARG A 43 2.85 -12.89 -10.63
C ARG A 43 3.40 -11.51 -10.99
N VAL A 44 4.50 -11.46 -11.73
CA VAL A 44 5.12 -10.19 -12.18
C VAL A 44 4.11 -9.34 -12.96
N ILE A 45 3.44 -9.92 -13.95
CA ILE A 45 2.43 -9.21 -14.76
C ILE A 45 1.25 -8.80 -13.88
N GLY A 46 0.74 -9.71 -13.04
CA GLY A 46 -0.39 -9.46 -12.16
C GLY A 46 -0.16 -8.32 -11.16
N ILE A 47 0.98 -8.32 -10.47
CA ILE A 47 1.33 -7.27 -9.51
C ILE A 47 1.60 -5.94 -10.22
N SER A 48 2.15 -5.97 -11.44
CA SER A 48 2.25 -4.78 -12.29
C SER A 48 0.88 -4.17 -12.58
N LEU A 49 -0.09 -4.98 -13.01
CA LEU A 49 -1.45 -4.53 -13.26
C LEU A 49 -2.14 -4.02 -11.99
N VAL A 50 -1.99 -4.71 -10.85
CA VAL A 50 -2.56 -4.25 -9.57
C VAL A 50 -1.96 -2.91 -9.14
N GLY A 51 -0.64 -2.77 -9.20
CA GLY A 51 0.05 -1.52 -8.87
C GLY A 51 -0.38 -0.37 -9.77
N GLY A 52 -0.47 -0.65 -11.08
CA GLY A 52 -0.82 0.32 -12.12
C GLY A 52 -2.26 0.75 -12.14
N PHE A 53 -3.21 -0.16 -11.96
CA PHE A 53 -4.63 0.11 -12.17
C PHE A 53 -5.43 0.17 -10.87
N VAL A 54 -5.10 -0.63 -9.86
CA VAL A 54 -5.83 -0.63 -8.60
C VAL A 54 -5.23 0.41 -7.65
N TYR A 55 -3.93 0.29 -7.36
CA TYR A 55 -3.29 1.12 -6.33
C TYR A 55 -3.06 2.56 -6.78
N SER A 56 -2.76 2.79 -8.07
CA SER A 56 -2.61 4.16 -8.60
C SER A 56 -3.91 4.96 -8.59
N LEU A 57 -5.07 4.29 -8.51
CA LEU A 57 -6.37 4.92 -8.36
C LEU A 57 -6.74 5.13 -6.89
N GLU A 58 -6.69 4.04 -6.13
CA GLU A 58 -7.24 3.97 -4.78
C GLU A 58 -6.43 4.80 -3.78
N ILE A 59 -5.10 4.66 -3.80
CA ILE A 59 -4.23 5.29 -2.80
C ILE A 59 -4.24 6.82 -2.94
N PRO A 60 -4.06 7.43 -4.14
CA PRO A 60 -4.15 8.88 -4.27
C PRO A 60 -5.53 9.43 -3.94
N ALA A 61 -6.60 8.71 -4.27
CA ALA A 61 -7.96 9.10 -3.93
C ALA A 61 -8.16 9.14 -2.40
N TYR A 62 -7.69 8.11 -1.70
CA TYR A 62 -7.72 8.08 -0.24
C TYR A 62 -6.90 9.22 0.36
N PHE A 63 -5.70 9.51 -0.16
CA PHE A 63 -4.88 10.63 0.32
C PHE A 63 -5.55 12.00 0.11
N ARG A 64 -6.31 12.21 -0.98
CA ARG A 64 -7.13 13.44 -1.13
C ARG A 64 -8.21 13.51 -0.07
N TRP A 65 -8.84 12.38 0.22
CA TRP A 65 -9.85 12.30 1.27
C TRP A 65 -9.26 12.64 2.64
N ILE A 66 -8.07 12.10 2.99
CA ILE A 66 -7.34 12.49 4.20
C ILE A 66 -7.14 14.00 4.26
N ASP A 67 -6.64 14.60 3.18
CA ASP A 67 -6.42 16.05 3.12
C ASP A 67 -7.74 16.81 3.36
N SER A 68 -8.83 16.39 2.70
CA SER A 68 -10.14 17.02 2.89
C SER A 68 -10.66 16.95 4.34
N LYS A 69 -10.35 15.86 5.07
CA LYS A 69 -10.76 15.64 6.46
C LYS A 69 -9.87 16.36 7.46
N THR A 70 -8.62 16.63 7.08
CA THR A 70 -7.63 17.26 7.96
C THR A 70 -7.53 18.77 7.75
N LYS A 71 -8.11 19.34 6.68
CA LYS A 71 -8.16 20.80 6.40
C LYS A 71 -8.52 21.66 7.61
N ALA A 72 -9.57 21.30 8.35
CA ALA A 72 -10.03 22.08 9.51
C ALA A 72 -9.12 21.96 10.75
N LYS A 73 -8.36 20.85 10.86
CA LYS A 73 -7.42 20.59 11.96
C LYS A 73 -5.97 20.93 11.62
N ALA A 74 -5.70 21.33 10.38
CA ALA A 74 -4.38 21.69 9.89
C ALA A 74 -3.79 22.92 10.61
N SER A 75 -4.63 23.77 11.21
CA SER A 75 -4.21 24.92 12.02
C SER A 75 -3.64 24.55 13.39
N THR A 76 -3.84 23.31 13.86
CA THR A 76 -3.32 22.84 15.14
C THR A 76 -1.97 22.12 14.95
N ARG A 77 -0.93 22.61 15.62
CA ARG A 77 0.48 22.18 15.43
C ARG A 77 0.71 20.66 15.55
N PHE A 78 -0.04 19.99 16.43
CA PHE A 78 0.16 18.56 16.71
C PHE A 78 -0.98 17.65 16.23
N SER A 79 -2.24 18.10 16.29
CA SER A 79 -3.37 17.20 16.01
C SER A 79 -3.58 16.91 14.51
N GLY A 80 -3.23 17.86 13.64
CA GLY A 80 -3.33 17.70 12.19
C GLY A 80 -2.41 16.60 11.64
N PRO A 81 -1.08 16.68 11.87
CA PRO A 81 -0.13 15.67 11.39
C PRO A 81 -0.36 14.26 11.94
N LEU A 82 -0.72 14.15 13.21
CA LEU A 82 -1.06 12.87 13.84
C LEU A 82 -2.32 12.26 13.23
N LEU A 83 -3.36 13.07 13.01
CA LEU A 83 -4.59 12.58 12.37
C LEU A 83 -4.36 12.10 10.94
N ARG A 84 -3.56 12.82 10.14
CA ARG A 84 -3.18 12.38 8.79
C ARG A 84 -2.50 11.02 8.81
N THR A 85 -1.55 10.85 9.73
CA THR A 85 -0.79 9.61 9.91
C THR A 85 -1.70 8.47 10.36
N ALA A 86 -2.57 8.71 11.34
CA ALA A 86 -3.52 7.73 11.84
C ALA A 86 -4.51 7.27 10.75
N LEU A 87 -5.02 8.19 9.94
CA LEU A 87 -5.90 7.86 8.81
C LEU A 87 -5.16 7.05 7.74
N ALA A 88 -3.91 7.39 7.43
CA ALA A 88 -3.10 6.62 6.50
C ALA A 88 -2.82 5.20 7.03
N LEU A 89 -2.50 5.05 8.32
CA LEU A 89 -2.32 3.75 8.96
C LEU A 89 -3.62 2.93 8.97
N ALA A 90 -4.77 3.58 9.22
CA ALA A 90 -6.08 2.93 9.18
C ALA A 90 -6.47 2.46 7.78
N TYR A 91 -5.95 3.09 6.72
CA TYR A 91 -6.13 2.62 5.35
C TYR A 91 -5.30 1.37 5.05
N PHE A 92 -4.02 1.37 5.45
CA PHE A 92 -3.13 0.20 5.32
C PHE A 92 -3.33 -0.83 6.44
N ASN A 93 -4.58 -1.05 6.83
CA ASN A 93 -4.97 -2.00 7.87
C ASN A 93 -4.79 -3.47 7.40
N PRO A 94 -4.99 -4.46 8.29
CA PRO A 94 -4.85 -5.88 7.94
C PRO A 94 -5.69 -6.34 6.73
N LEU A 95 -6.85 -5.75 6.45
CA LEU A 95 -7.65 -6.10 5.28
C LEU A 95 -6.96 -5.67 3.98
N TRP A 96 -6.32 -4.50 3.97
CA TRP A 96 -5.54 -4.05 2.83
C TRP A 96 -4.36 -5.00 2.56
N ILE A 97 -3.64 -5.39 3.62
CA ILE A 97 -2.50 -6.32 3.52
C ILE A 97 -2.98 -7.70 3.04
N ALA A 98 -4.06 -8.22 3.62
CA ALA A 98 -4.66 -9.49 3.20
C ALA A 98 -5.08 -9.44 1.72
N ARG A 99 -5.69 -8.34 1.26
CA ARG A 99 -6.03 -8.18 -0.15
C ARG A 99 -4.79 -8.20 -1.04
N HIS A 100 -3.70 -7.55 -0.64
CA HIS A 100 -2.44 -7.58 -1.38
C HIS A 100 -1.86 -9.01 -1.47
N LEU A 101 -1.84 -9.73 -0.35
CA LEU A 101 -1.41 -11.14 -0.32
C LEU A 101 -2.31 -12.04 -1.17
N ALA A 102 -3.61 -11.77 -1.21
CA ALA A 102 -4.55 -12.49 -2.06
C ALA A 102 -4.25 -12.25 -3.56
N PHE A 103 -3.92 -11.02 -3.96
CA PHE A 103 -3.48 -10.75 -5.34
C PHE A 103 -2.21 -11.54 -5.69
N ILE A 104 -1.22 -11.54 -4.81
CA ILE A 104 0.00 -12.35 -5.00
C ILE A 104 -0.37 -13.82 -5.20
N ALA A 105 -1.23 -14.38 -4.34
CA ALA A 105 -1.66 -15.77 -4.43
C ALA A 105 -2.40 -16.08 -5.75
N ILE A 106 -3.34 -15.21 -6.17
CA ILE A 106 -4.08 -15.34 -7.43
C ILE A 106 -3.11 -15.39 -8.60
N PHE A 107 -2.22 -14.40 -8.72
CA PHE A 107 -1.32 -14.30 -9.85
C PHE A 107 -0.16 -15.30 -9.80
N SER A 108 0.07 -15.92 -8.65
CA SER A 108 0.99 -17.06 -8.49
C SER A 108 0.32 -18.42 -8.75
N GLY A 109 -0.99 -18.47 -9.02
CA GLY A 109 -1.75 -19.72 -9.17
C GLY A 109 -1.99 -20.48 -7.86
N GLN A 110 -1.72 -19.87 -6.71
CA GLN A 110 -1.81 -20.48 -5.37
C GLN A 110 -3.18 -20.23 -4.73
N PHE A 111 -4.27 -20.58 -5.43
CA PHE A 111 -5.64 -20.35 -4.93
C PHE A 111 -5.91 -20.98 -3.56
N ASN A 112 -5.27 -22.12 -3.28
CA ASN A 112 -5.36 -22.82 -2.00
C ASN A 112 -4.83 -21.99 -0.81
N ALA A 113 -3.97 -20.99 -1.05
CA ALA A 113 -3.44 -20.10 -0.01
C ALA A 113 -4.44 -19.00 0.40
N ILE A 114 -5.50 -18.78 -0.38
CA ILE A 114 -6.53 -17.78 -0.12
C ILE A 114 -7.54 -18.36 0.89
N ARG A 115 -7.21 -18.23 2.18
CA ARG A 115 -8.03 -18.73 3.30
C ARG A 115 -8.18 -17.65 4.37
N LEU A 116 -9.10 -17.84 5.32
CA LEU A 116 -9.25 -16.92 6.45
C LEU A 116 -7.96 -16.76 7.29
N SER A 117 -7.07 -17.76 7.28
CA SER A 117 -5.74 -17.66 7.90
C SER A 117 -4.88 -16.51 7.34
N LEU A 118 -5.14 -16.08 6.10
CA LEU A 118 -4.48 -14.94 5.46
C LEU A 118 -4.72 -13.64 6.24
N LEU A 119 -5.90 -13.47 6.85
CA LEU A 119 -6.20 -12.35 7.75
C LEU A 119 -5.34 -12.41 9.02
N GLY A 120 -5.11 -13.60 9.56
CA GLY A 120 -4.21 -13.81 10.69
C GLY A 120 -2.76 -13.44 10.37
N ILE A 121 -2.28 -13.83 9.19
CA ILE A 121 -0.95 -13.44 8.68
C ILE A 121 -0.89 -11.92 8.53
N ALA A 122 -1.87 -11.33 7.84
CA ALA A 122 -1.94 -9.89 7.63
C ALA A 122 -2.00 -9.10 8.94
N GLY A 123 -2.73 -9.59 9.95
CA GLY A 123 -2.79 -9.00 11.28
C GLY A 123 -1.45 -9.02 12.00
N LYS A 124 -0.75 -10.16 11.98
CA LYS A 124 0.60 -10.27 12.56
C LYS A 124 1.60 -9.37 11.85
N SER A 125 1.60 -9.37 10.51
CA SER A 125 2.45 -8.47 9.71
C SER A 125 2.15 -7.00 10.01
N PHE A 126 0.87 -6.62 10.12
CA PHE A 126 0.48 -5.26 10.49
C PHE A 126 1.05 -4.85 11.84
N LEU A 127 0.84 -5.66 12.88
CA LEU A 127 1.32 -5.39 14.23
C LEU A 127 2.85 -5.29 14.30
N ALA A 128 3.55 -6.23 13.67
CA ALA A 128 5.01 -6.21 13.59
C ALA A 128 5.55 -4.95 12.88
N ASN A 129 4.77 -4.40 11.94
CA ASN A 129 5.17 -3.24 11.15
C ASN A 129 4.70 -1.90 11.71
N ILE A 130 3.94 -1.86 12.81
CA ILE A 130 3.37 -0.60 13.33
C ILE A 130 4.45 0.48 13.51
N PRO A 131 5.60 0.23 14.17
CA PRO A 131 6.58 1.28 14.42
C PRO A 131 7.09 1.92 13.13
N LEU A 132 7.48 1.09 12.17
CA LEU A 132 8.00 1.53 10.88
C LEU A 132 6.90 2.16 10.00
N SER A 133 5.70 1.59 10.01
CA SER A 133 4.54 2.11 9.27
C SER A 133 4.10 3.47 9.78
N VAL A 134 4.11 3.70 11.10
CA VAL A 134 3.79 5.01 11.69
C VAL A 134 4.80 6.04 11.23
N LEU A 135 6.10 5.73 11.32
CA LEU A 135 7.16 6.65 10.89
C LEU A 135 7.07 6.96 9.38
N ALA A 136 6.96 5.94 8.55
CA ALA A 136 6.86 6.12 7.10
C ALA A 136 5.62 6.93 6.71
N ASN A 137 4.45 6.60 7.26
CA ASN A 137 3.23 7.35 6.98
C ASN A 137 3.30 8.79 7.53
N PHE A 138 3.98 9.02 8.66
CA PHE A 138 4.17 10.38 9.16
C PHE A 138 4.98 11.22 8.17
N LEU A 139 6.11 10.69 7.68
CA LEU A 139 6.96 11.38 6.70
C LEU A 139 6.23 11.58 5.35
N ILE A 140 5.58 10.54 4.84
CA ILE A 140 4.86 10.59 3.56
C ILE A 140 3.71 11.60 3.62
N GLN A 141 2.89 11.58 4.68
CA GLN A 141 1.71 12.43 4.74
C GLN A 141 2.03 13.90 5.06
N ASN A 142 3.08 14.16 5.84
CA ASN A 142 3.35 15.50 6.36
C ASN A 142 4.51 16.22 5.67
N THR A 143 5.50 15.48 5.15
CA THR A 143 6.67 16.08 4.51
C THR A 143 6.56 16.09 2.99
N LEU A 144 6.02 15.03 2.37
CA LEU A 144 5.95 14.96 0.90
C LEU A 144 4.81 15.82 0.34
N PRO A 145 5.07 16.59 -0.75
CA PRO A 145 4.02 17.21 -1.54
C PRO A 145 3.02 16.16 -2.04
N TYR A 146 1.74 16.51 -2.08
CA TYR A 146 0.65 15.59 -2.45
C TYR A 146 0.96 14.74 -3.71
N LYS A 147 1.53 15.37 -4.75
CA LYS A 147 1.89 14.72 -6.02
C LYS A 147 2.92 13.56 -5.89
N TYR A 148 3.69 13.51 -4.82
CA TYR A 148 4.70 12.47 -4.58
C TYR A 148 4.29 11.44 -3.53
N ARG A 149 3.20 11.67 -2.78
CA ARG A 149 2.80 10.78 -1.68
C ARG A 149 2.51 9.36 -2.12
N PHE A 150 1.88 9.19 -3.29
CA PHE A 150 1.66 7.87 -3.88
C PHE A 150 2.97 7.14 -4.18
N THR A 151 3.90 7.81 -4.86
CA THR A 151 5.22 7.24 -5.16
C THR A 151 5.97 6.89 -3.87
N GLY A 152 5.99 7.79 -2.88
CA GLY A 152 6.61 7.51 -1.58
C GLY A 152 6.00 6.30 -0.88
N SER A 153 4.67 6.20 -0.89
CA SER A 153 3.96 5.03 -0.35
C SER A 153 4.26 3.74 -1.11
N ALA A 154 4.33 3.79 -2.44
CA ALA A 154 4.66 2.63 -3.27
C ALA A 154 6.10 2.16 -3.00
N VAL A 155 7.06 3.09 -2.88
CA VAL A 155 8.45 2.78 -2.53
C VAL A 155 8.52 2.14 -1.15
N PHE A 156 7.83 2.69 -0.15
CA PHE A 156 7.77 2.10 1.18
C PHE A 156 7.23 0.66 1.13
N SER A 157 6.10 0.42 0.45
CA SER A 157 5.54 -0.92 0.28
C SER A 157 6.49 -1.89 -0.42
N SER A 158 7.20 -1.42 -1.45
CA SER A 158 8.20 -2.18 -2.20
C SER A 158 9.37 -2.61 -1.30
N LEU A 159 9.89 -1.69 -0.48
CA LEU A 159 10.91 -1.99 0.52
C LEU A 159 10.41 -2.98 1.57
N MET A 160 9.17 -2.84 2.03
CA MET A 160 8.57 -3.77 2.99
C MET A 160 8.46 -5.20 2.43
N ALA A 161 8.08 -5.34 1.15
CA ALA A 161 8.03 -6.67 0.51
C ALA A 161 9.40 -7.36 0.55
N VAL A 162 10.46 -6.63 0.21
CA VAL A 162 11.84 -7.13 0.27
C VAL A 162 12.27 -7.43 1.71
N TYR A 163 11.97 -6.53 2.66
CA TYR A 163 12.27 -6.73 4.08
C TYR A 163 11.63 -8.01 4.65
N TYR A 164 10.37 -8.28 4.31
CA TYR A 164 9.70 -9.49 4.76
C TYR A 164 10.27 -10.75 4.12
N ALA A 165 10.62 -10.69 2.83
CA ALA A 165 11.30 -11.80 2.16
C ALA A 165 12.67 -12.09 2.79
N LEU A 166 13.48 -11.05 3.06
CA LEU A 166 14.75 -11.15 3.78
C LEU A 166 14.55 -11.78 5.17
N SER A 167 13.60 -11.27 5.94
CA SER A 167 13.31 -11.78 7.28
C SER A 167 12.90 -13.26 7.25
N ALA A 168 12.10 -13.65 6.25
CA ALA A 168 11.68 -15.03 6.07
C ALA A 168 12.81 -15.95 5.59
N VAL A 169 13.88 -15.43 4.98
CA VAL A 169 15.05 -16.22 4.57
C VAL A 169 16.06 -16.34 5.71
N TRP A 170 16.31 -15.27 6.46
CA TRP A 170 17.34 -15.23 7.51
C TRP A 170 16.90 -15.80 8.86
N PHE A 171 15.63 -15.66 9.21
CA PHE A 171 15.09 -16.14 10.49
C PHE A 171 14.26 -17.42 10.33
N ARG A 172 14.53 -18.17 9.25
CA ARG A 172 13.97 -19.49 8.99
C ARG A 172 14.66 -20.55 9.82
#